data_AF-A0A7W8E132-F1
#
_entry.id   AF-A0A7W8E132-F1
#
_cell.length_a   1.000
_cell.length_b   1.000
_cell.length_c   1.000
_cell.angle_alpha   90.00
_cell.angle_beta   90.00
_cell.angle_gamma   90.00
#
_symmetry.space_group_name_H-M   'P 1'
#
loop_
_entity.id
_entity.type
_entity.pdbx_description
1 polymer ?
#
loop_
_entity_poly.entity_id
_entity_poly.type
_entity_poly.pdbx_seq_one_letter_code
_entity_poly.pdbx_strand_id
1 'polypeptide(L)' 'MAMNLRRRRHDQKMTQEELAERAGLSARYLGSIERGDVAASVTVLGQIADARNHANIARI' A
#
# COMPACT_ATOMS: atom_id res chain seq x y z
N MET A 1 4.14 -11.50 6.67
CA MET A 1 3.64 -10.10 6.67
C MET A 1 3.38 -9.57 5.26
N ALA A 2 4.33 -9.70 4.32
CA ALA A 2 4.29 -9.12 2.97
C ALA A 2 3.17 -9.61 2.02
N MET A 3 2.79 -10.89 2.08
CA MET A 3 1.71 -11.44 1.23
C MET A 3 0.34 -10.81 1.51
N ASN A 4 0.09 -10.39 2.76
CA ASN A 4 -1.18 -9.77 3.13
C ASN A 4 -1.35 -8.40 2.47
N LEU A 5 -0.27 -7.63 2.29
CA LEU A 5 -0.33 -6.30 1.69
C LEU A 5 -0.71 -6.39 0.21
N ARG A 6 0.01 -7.22 -0.57
CA ARG A 6 -0.27 -7.42 -2.00
C ARG A 6 -1.70 -7.90 -2.23
N ARG A 7 -2.14 -8.92 -1.50
CA ARG A 7 -3.51 -9.45 -1.59
C ARG A 7 -4.53 -8.33 -1.33
N ARG A 8 -4.38 -7.64 -0.21
CA ARG A 8 -5.27 -6.56 0.23
C ARG A 8 -5.29 -5.36 -0.73
N ARG A 9 -4.19 -5.08 -1.42
CA ARG A 9 -4.12 -4.06 -2.48
C ARG A 9 -4.92 -4.50 -3.70
N HIS A 10 -4.76 -5.75 -4.14
CA HIS A 10 -5.55 -6.31 -5.24
C HIS A 10 -7.04 -6.42 -4.92
N ASP A 11 -7.42 -6.74 -3.67
CA ASP A 11 -8.82 -6.74 -3.22
C ASP A 11 -9.48 -5.35 -3.38
N GLN A 12 -8.67 -4.28 -3.33
CA GLN A 12 -9.09 -2.90 -3.57
C GLN A 12 -8.88 -2.43 -5.02
N LYS A 13 -8.47 -3.33 -5.92
CA LYS A 13 -8.17 -3.07 -7.34
C LYS A 13 -7.15 -1.94 -7.56
N MET A 14 -6.19 -1.77 -6.64
CA MET A 14 -5.15 -0.75 -6.76
C MET A 14 -3.88 -1.29 -7.41
N THR A 15 -3.21 -0.46 -8.21
CA THR A 15 -1.82 -0.69 -8.64
C THR A 15 -0.83 -0.37 -7.51
N GLN A 16 0.43 -0.79 -7.66
CA GLN A 16 1.47 -0.42 -6.69
C GLN A 16 1.71 1.09 -6.71
N GLU A 17 1.66 1.69 -7.89
CA GLU A 17 1.80 3.13 -8.12
C GLU A 17 0.72 3.91 -7.38
N GLU A 18 -0.55 3.53 -7.53
CA GLU A 18 -1.68 4.19 -6.87
C GLU A 18 -1.60 4.10 -5.35
N LEU A 19 -1.25 2.93 -4.81
CA LEU A 19 -1.13 2.78 -3.37
C LEU A 19 0.10 3.54 -2.84
N ALA A 20 1.21 3.52 -3.57
CA ALA A 20 2.42 4.21 -3.17
C ALA A 20 2.20 5.73 -3.17
N GLU A 21 1.58 6.28 -4.22
CA GLU A 21 1.22 7.69 -4.30
C GLU A 21 0.35 8.11 -3.10
N ARG A 22 -0.72 7.37 -2.81
CA ARG A 22 -1.60 7.66 -1.66
C ARG A 22 -0.89 7.56 -0.32
N ALA A 23 0.10 6.66 -0.19
CA ALA A 23 0.87 6.47 1.02
C ALA A 23 2.08 7.42 1.14
N GLY A 24 2.36 8.24 0.12
CA GLY A 24 3.56 9.08 0.08
C GLY A 24 4.87 8.28 -0.05
N LEU A 25 4.81 7.13 -0.71
CA LEU A 25 5.93 6.20 -0.90
C LEU A 25 6.30 6.11 -2.38
N SER A 26 7.49 5.58 -2.67
CA SER A 26 7.80 5.16 -4.04
C SER A 26 7.18 3.79 -4.34
N ALA A 27 6.69 3.60 -5.58
CA ALA A 27 6.19 2.31 -6.05
C ALA A 27 7.24 1.19 -5.91
N ARG A 28 8.52 1.53 -6.13
CA ARG A 28 9.65 0.62 -5.91
C ARG A 28 9.73 0.16 -4.45
N TYR A 29 9.65 1.08 -3.50
CA TYR A 29 9.71 0.73 -2.07
C TYR A 29 8.50 -0.10 -1.65
N LEU A 30 7.30 0.26 -2.10
CA LEU A 30 6.10 -0.55 -1.89
C LEU A 30 6.26 -1.97 -2.46
N GLY A 31 6.80 -2.11 -3.67
CA GLY A 31 7.08 -3.40 -4.29
C GLY A 31 8.09 -4.24 -3.50
N SER A 32 9.15 -3.63 -2.95
CA SER A 32 10.10 -4.31 -2.07
C SER A 32 9.43 -4.79 -0.77
N ILE A 33 8.51 -4.02 -0.19
CA ILE A 33 7.75 -4.45 0.99
C ILE A 33 6.85 -5.65 0.62
N GLU A 34 6.15 -5.61 -0.52
CA GLU A 34 5.24 -6.69 -0.94
C GLU A 34 5.96 -8.01 -1.24
N ARG A 35 7.22 -7.96 -1.71
CA ARG A 35 8.06 -9.15 -1.90
C ARG A 35 8.73 -9.63 -0.62
N GLY A 36 8.78 -8.80 0.42
CA GLY A 36 9.48 -9.09 1.67
C GLY A 36 10.98 -8.80 1.61
N ASP A 37 11.45 -8.11 0.57
CA ASP A 37 12.85 -7.70 0.41
C ASP A 37 13.27 -6.71 1.50
N VAL A 38 12.32 -5.93 2.04
CA VAL A 38 12.53 -4.95 3.09
C VAL A 38 11.42 -5.02 4.15
N ALA A 39 11.79 -4.77 5.40
CA ALA A 39 10.84 -4.56 6.48
C ALA A 39 10.30 -3.12 6.44
N ALA A 40 8.99 -2.95 6.56
CA ALA A 40 8.36 -1.66 6.75
C ALA A 40 8.42 -1.24 8.23
N SER A 41 8.65 0.05 8.50
CA SER A 41 8.49 0.59 9.85
C SER A 41 7.01 0.67 10.24
N VAL A 42 6.73 0.83 11.54
CA VAL A 42 5.36 1.05 12.03
C VAL A 42 4.71 2.28 11.38
N THR A 43 5.48 3.36 11.19
CA THR A 43 5.01 4.56 10.49
C THR A 43 4.59 4.26 9.06
N VAL A 44 5.40 3.51 8.31
CA VAL A 44 5.09 3.13 6.92
C VAL A 44 3.84 2.22 6.86
N LEU A 45 3.70 1.31 7.81
CA LEU A 45 2.49 0.48 7.92
C LEU A 45 1.23 1.32 8.18
N GLY A 46 1.33 2.37 9.00
CA GLY A 46 0.25 3.34 9.23
C GLY A 46 -0.13 4.09 7.95
N GLN A 47 0.85 4.66 7.24
CA GLN A 47 0.63 5.36 5.97
C GLN A 47 -0.06 4.49 4.93
N ILE A 48 0.37 3.23 4.80
CA ILE A 48 -0.23 2.26 3.87
C ILE A 48 -1.65 1.89 4.30
N ALA A 49 -1.91 1.75 5.61
CA ALA A 49 -3.25 1.44 6.11
C ALA A 49 -4.24 2.58 5.83
N ASP A 50 -3.83 3.83 6.10
CA ASP A 50 -4.66 5.02 5.88
C ASP A 50 -4.95 5.24 4.38
N ALA A 51 -3.92 5.11 3.54
CA ALA A 51 -4.04 5.21 2.09
C ALA A 51 -5.05 4.21 1.49
N ARG A 52 -5.16 3.02 2.10
CA ARG A 52 -6.10 1.97 1.70
C ARG A 52 -7.53 2.18 2.21
N ASN A 53 -7.71 2.85 3.35
CA ASN A 53 -9.04 3.06 3.94
C ASN A 53 -9.82 4.20 3.27
N HIS A 54 -9.15 5.17 2.64
CA HIS A 54 -9.81 6.28 1.94
C HIS A 54 -10.26 5.95 0.50
N ALA A 55 -10.17 4.69 0.06
CA ALA A 55 -10.54 4.27 -1.30
C ALA A 55 -12.04 4.39 -1.64
N ASN A 56 -12.90 4.81 -0.70
CA ASN A 56 -14.36 4.80 -0.85
C ASN A 56 -15.04 6.18 -0.88
N ILE A 57 -14.28 7.29 -0.93
CA ILE A 57 -14.86 8.65 -0.78
C ILE A 57 -14.86 9.46 -2.10
N ALA A 58 -14.22 8.97 -3.16
CA ALA A 58 -14.13 9.67 -4.46
C ALA A 58 -15.12 9.13 -5.52
N ARG A 59 -16.37 8.83 -5.11
CA ARG A 59 -17.50 8.61 -6.01
C ARG A 59 -18.69 9.45 -5.55
N ILE A 60 -18.62 10.75 -5.82
CA ILE A 60 -19.77 11.67 -5.87
C ILE A 60 -19.57 12.54 -7.10
#